data_AF-A0A929X620-F1
#
_entry.id   AF-A0A929X620-F1
#
_cell.length_a   1.000
_cell.length_b   1.000
_cell.length_c   1.000
_cell.angle_alpha   90.00
_cell.angle_beta   90.00
_cell.angle_gamma   90.00
#
_symmetry.space_group_name_H-M   'P 1'
#
loop_
_entity.id
_entity.type
_entity.pdbx_description
1 polymer ?
#
loop_
_entity_poly.entity_id
_entity_poly.type
_entity_poly.pdbx_seq_one_letter_code
_entity_poly.pdbx_strand_id
1 'polypeptide(L)'
;MSLTSEEISLETDKISSNDSLAIASPTTIENKKEVFNNFLNIYNQECTNLPKCLKITEKRKVAINKCLKEKINEEVFKQICIKANQSDFLIGENDRNWKADFDFVTRTDKAMQILEGKYENRQKSNNIFYEIGKEEGIFND
;
A
#
# COMPACT_ATOMS: atom_id res chain seq x y z
N MET A 1 40.36 0.87 -55.74
CA MET A 1 40.45 0.05 -54.52
C MET A 1 39.11 0.15 -53.80
N SER A 2 38.54 -1.02 -53.45
CA SER A 2 37.33 -1.31 -52.65
C SER A 2 35.98 -0.81 -53.20
N LEU A 3 35.15 -1.66 -53.85
CA LEU A 3 34.23 -2.71 -53.35
C LEU A 3 32.99 -2.10 -52.64
N THR A 4 31.83 -1.95 -53.32
CA THR A 4 30.61 -2.84 -53.32
C THR A 4 29.97 -2.98 -51.92
N SER A 5 28.66 -2.86 -51.67
CA SER A 5 27.45 -3.31 -52.38
C SER A 5 26.22 -2.54 -51.84
N GLU A 6 25.31 -2.08 -52.71
CA GLU A 6 23.94 -2.60 -52.94
C GLU A 6 22.82 -1.90 -52.13
N GLU A 7 22.04 -1.11 -52.88
CA GLU A 7 20.63 -0.83 -52.62
C GLU A 7 19.81 -2.12 -52.54
N ILE A 8 18.74 -2.13 -51.75
CA ILE A 8 17.51 -2.89 -52.08
C ILE A 8 16.30 -2.19 -51.47
N SER A 9 15.29 -2.02 -52.32
CA SER A 9 13.94 -1.51 -52.05
C SER A 9 12.92 -2.65 -52.03
N LEU A 10 11.71 -2.33 -51.52
CA LEU A 10 10.40 -3.02 -51.69
C LEU A 10 10.22 -4.28 -50.81
N GLU A 11 9.19 -4.48 -49.98
CA GLU A 11 7.71 -4.34 -50.01
C GLU A 11 7.08 -5.74 -49.85
N THR A 12 6.14 -5.82 -48.90
CA THR A 12 5.11 -6.86 -48.59
C THR A 12 5.57 -8.32 -48.33
N ASP A 13 5.07 -9.00 -47.29
CA ASP A 13 3.70 -9.52 -47.23
C ASP A 13 3.12 -9.69 -45.82
N LYS A 14 1.79 -9.48 -45.78
CA LYS A 14 0.90 -9.94 -44.71
C LYS A 14 0.81 -11.46 -44.70
N ILE A 15 0.82 -12.07 -43.51
CA ILE A 15 -0.07 -13.20 -43.21
C ILE A 15 -0.77 -12.96 -41.87
N SER A 16 -2.08 -12.83 -42.00
CA SER A 16 -3.11 -12.82 -40.97
C SER A 16 -3.32 -14.22 -40.41
N SER A 17 -3.55 -14.32 -39.10
CA SER A 17 -4.47 -15.28 -38.49
C SER A 17 -4.76 -14.81 -37.06
N ASN A 18 -5.75 -13.94 -36.89
CA ASN A 18 -7.10 -14.28 -36.40
C ASN A 18 -7.14 -14.91 -35.01
N ASP A 19 -7.30 -14.06 -33.99
CA ASP A 19 -8.18 -14.43 -32.87
C ASP A 19 -8.97 -13.18 -32.44
N SER A 20 -10.10 -12.99 -33.11
CA SER A 20 -11.20 -12.18 -32.62
C SER A 20 -11.99 -13.02 -31.64
N LEU A 21 -12.05 -12.61 -30.36
CA LEU A 21 -13.06 -12.87 -29.32
C LEU A 21 -12.48 -12.25 -28.03
N ALA A 22 -13.07 -11.32 -27.29
CA ALA A 22 -14.42 -10.80 -27.22
C ALA A 22 -14.38 -9.41 -26.54
N ILE A 23 -15.43 -8.64 -26.81
CA ILE A 23 -15.86 -7.35 -26.24
C ILE A 23 -15.43 -7.17 -24.77
N ALA A 24 -14.40 -6.37 -24.50
CA ALA A 24 -14.20 -5.78 -23.17
C ALA A 24 -15.01 -4.49 -23.12
N SER A 25 -16.22 -4.60 -22.61
CA SER A 25 -17.14 -3.48 -22.38
C SER A 25 -16.44 -2.32 -21.63
N PRO A 26 -16.78 -1.05 -21.92
CA PRO A 26 -16.27 0.12 -21.19
C PRO A 26 -16.43 0.03 -19.65
N THR A 27 -17.33 -0.84 -19.19
CA THR A 27 -17.67 -1.14 -17.80
C THR A 27 -16.50 -1.65 -16.93
N THR A 28 -15.52 -2.40 -17.48
CA THR A 28 -14.48 -3.03 -16.64
C THR A 28 -13.35 -2.06 -16.24
N ILE A 29 -13.06 -1.09 -17.10
CA ILE A 29 -12.01 -0.08 -16.84
C ILE A 29 -12.53 0.96 -15.85
N GLU A 30 -13.80 1.34 -15.96
CA GLU A 30 -14.45 2.31 -15.09
C GLU A 30 -14.54 1.79 -13.65
N ASN A 31 -14.96 0.54 -13.46
CA ASN A 31 -15.00 -0.13 -12.15
C ASN A 31 -13.62 -0.19 -11.47
N LYS A 32 -12.53 -0.41 -12.22
CA LYS A 32 -11.18 -0.41 -11.63
C LYS A 32 -10.75 0.98 -11.17
N LYS A 33 -11.10 2.01 -11.93
CA LYS A 33 -10.77 3.40 -11.57
C LYS A 33 -11.50 3.82 -10.30
N GLU A 34 -12.76 3.42 -10.16
CA GLU A 34 -13.56 3.63 -8.95
C GLU A 34 -12.90 2.98 -7.72
N VAL A 35 -12.52 1.71 -7.81
CA VAL A 35 -11.85 0.99 -6.70
C VAL A 35 -10.56 1.70 -6.25
N PHE A 36 -9.71 2.14 -7.18
CA PHE A 36 -8.50 2.87 -6.80
C PHE A 36 -8.78 4.19 -6.09
N ASN A 37 -9.84 4.90 -6.50
CA ASN A 37 -10.26 6.13 -5.85
C ASN A 37 -10.87 5.85 -4.47
N ASN A 38 -11.59 4.75 -4.30
CA ASN A 38 -12.15 4.35 -3.01
C ASN A 38 -11.04 4.06 -2.00
N PHE A 39 -10.01 3.29 -2.37
CA PHE A 39 -8.84 3.07 -1.53
C PHE A 39 -8.15 4.38 -1.14
N LEU A 40 -8.02 5.32 -2.08
CA LEU A 40 -7.45 6.63 -1.81
C LEU A 40 -8.29 7.41 -0.80
N ASN A 41 -9.60 7.43 -0.98
CA ASN A 41 -10.53 8.15 -0.13
C ASN A 41 -10.57 7.56 1.28
N ILE A 42 -10.68 6.23 1.40
CA ILE A 42 -10.65 5.51 2.67
C ILE A 42 -9.38 5.86 3.44
N TYR A 43 -8.21 5.76 2.78
CA TYR A 43 -6.95 6.10 3.41
C TYR A 43 -6.95 7.55 3.93
N ASN A 44 -7.29 8.52 3.08
CA ASN A 44 -7.26 9.93 3.47
C ASN A 44 -8.31 10.31 4.53
N GLN A 45 -9.41 9.55 4.62
CA GLN A 45 -10.47 9.76 5.60
C GLN A 45 -10.12 9.16 6.97
N GLU A 46 -9.64 7.92 6.99
CA GLU A 46 -9.40 7.18 8.24
C GLU A 46 -8.00 7.45 8.81
N CYS A 47 -7.00 7.70 7.96
CA CYS A 47 -5.61 7.94 8.38
C CYS A 47 -5.31 9.43 8.58
N THR A 48 -6.05 10.09 9.47
CA THR A 48 -5.94 11.55 9.71
C THR A 48 -4.59 11.98 10.28
N ASN A 49 -3.90 11.11 11.02
CA ASN A 49 -2.60 11.38 11.64
C ASN A 49 -1.39 11.01 10.75
N LEU A 50 -1.65 10.40 9.59
CA LEU A 50 -0.65 9.96 8.62
C LEU A 50 -0.56 10.94 7.43
N PRO A 51 0.54 10.94 6.67
CA PRO A 51 0.68 11.78 5.48
C PRO A 51 -0.37 11.48 4.42
N LYS A 52 -1.08 12.51 3.94
CA LYS A 52 -2.12 12.35 2.92
C LYS A 52 -1.56 11.85 1.58
N CYS A 53 -2.31 10.95 0.94
CA CYS A 53 -2.03 10.50 -0.41
C CYS A 53 -2.77 11.39 -1.42
N LEU A 54 -2.02 12.09 -2.28
CA LEU A 54 -2.61 13.04 -3.25
C LEU A 54 -3.02 12.39 -4.57
N LYS A 55 -2.30 11.35 -4.99
CA LYS A 55 -2.48 10.72 -6.31
C LYS A 55 -2.15 9.24 -6.27
N ILE A 56 -2.93 8.46 -7.01
CA ILE A 56 -2.65 7.07 -7.32
C ILE A 56 -1.73 7.00 -8.55
N THR A 57 -0.46 6.64 -8.33
CA THR A 57 0.54 6.34 -9.37
C THR A 57 0.38 4.90 -9.87
N GLU A 58 1.01 4.54 -10.99
CA GLU A 58 0.98 3.16 -11.49
C GLU A 58 1.51 2.15 -10.46
N LYS A 59 2.58 2.51 -9.72
CA LYS A 59 3.12 1.69 -8.62
C LYS A 59 2.05 1.44 -7.53
N ARG A 60 1.28 2.47 -7.17
CA ARG A 60 0.20 2.37 -6.17
C ARG A 60 -0.97 1.53 -6.67
N LYS A 61 -1.33 1.62 -7.96
CA LYS A 61 -2.33 0.72 -8.56
C LYS A 61 -1.89 -0.73 -8.45
N VAL A 62 -0.61 -1.02 -8.71
CA VAL A 62 -0.07 -2.38 -8.56
C VAL A 62 -0.15 -2.86 -7.11
N ALA A 63 0.16 -2.01 -6.13
CA ALA A 63 0.02 -2.35 -4.71
C ALA A 63 -1.44 -2.67 -4.34
N ILE A 64 -2.38 -1.80 -4.72
CA ILE A 64 -3.82 -2.02 -4.47
C ILE A 64 -4.31 -3.32 -5.14
N ASN A 65 -3.89 -3.58 -6.38
CA ASN A 65 -4.23 -4.83 -7.06
C ASN A 65 -3.69 -6.07 -6.32
N LYS A 66 -2.53 -5.97 -5.65
CA LYS A 66 -2.02 -7.06 -4.81
C LYS A 66 -2.86 -7.23 -3.54
N CYS A 67 -3.25 -6.14 -2.88
CA CYS A 67 -4.20 -6.17 -1.76
C CYS A 67 -5.50 -6.88 -2.14
N LEU A 68 -6.10 -6.51 -3.28
CA LEU A 68 -7.34 -7.14 -3.75
C LEU A 68 -7.16 -8.64 -4.03
N LYS A 69 -6.02 -9.06 -4.58
CA LYS A 69 -5.69 -10.49 -4.78
C LYS A 69 -5.57 -11.26 -3.47
N GLU A 70 -5.06 -10.61 -2.42
CA GLU A 70 -4.95 -11.18 -1.07
C GLU A 70 -6.25 -11.02 -0.24
N LYS A 71 -7.38 -10.73 -0.89
CA LYS A 71 -8.72 -10.55 -0.28
C LYS A 71 -8.80 -9.36 0.70
N ILE A 72 -7.88 -8.41 0.61
CA ILE A 72 -8.00 -7.11 1.27
C ILE A 72 -8.90 -6.24 0.38
N ASN A 73 -10.21 -6.35 0.60
CA ASN A 73 -11.21 -5.48 -0.02
C ASN A 73 -11.24 -4.10 0.67
N GLU A 74 -12.11 -3.21 0.21
CA GLU A 74 -12.24 -1.85 0.75
C GLU A 74 -12.57 -1.83 2.26
N GLU A 75 -13.42 -2.74 2.72
CA GLU A 75 -13.80 -2.84 4.14
C GLU A 75 -12.62 -3.29 5.01
N VAL A 76 -11.90 -4.34 4.59
CA VAL A 76 -10.69 -4.80 5.31
C VAL A 76 -9.62 -3.72 5.28
N PHE A 77 -9.44 -3.03 4.14
CA PHE A 77 -8.51 -1.92 4.03
C PHE A 77 -8.88 -0.75 4.96
N LYS A 78 -10.18 -0.46 5.13
CA LYS A 78 -10.66 0.52 6.09
C LYS A 78 -10.27 0.15 7.52
N GLN A 79 -10.45 -1.11 7.92
CA GLN A 79 -10.03 -1.57 9.25
C GLN A 79 -8.52 -1.43 9.45
N ILE A 80 -7.72 -1.76 8.43
CA ILE A 80 -6.27 -1.57 8.43
C ILE A 80 -5.92 -0.10 8.62
N CYS A 81 -6.60 0.81 7.93
CA CYS A 81 -6.38 2.25 8.05
C CYS A 81 -6.72 2.77 9.46
N ILE A 82 -7.82 2.31 10.05
CA ILE A 82 -8.22 2.66 11.42
C ILE A 82 -7.16 2.20 12.42
N LYS A 83 -6.73 0.93 12.34
CA LYS A 83 -5.67 0.39 13.21
C LYS A 83 -4.34 1.13 13.02
N ALA A 84 -4.00 1.47 11.78
CA ALA A 84 -2.80 2.25 11.49
C ALA A 84 -2.85 3.64 12.13
N ASN A 85 -4.02 4.30 12.11
CA ASN A 85 -4.21 5.64 12.67
C ASN A 85 -4.21 5.65 14.21
N GLN A 86 -4.49 4.51 14.85
CA GLN A 86 -4.48 4.33 16.30
C GLN A 86 -3.12 3.91 16.86
N SER A 87 -2.14 3.59 16.01
CA SER A 87 -0.83 3.14 16.43
C SER A 87 0.13 4.31 16.60
N ASP A 88 0.60 4.54 17.83
CA ASP A 88 1.57 5.57 18.20
C ASP A 88 2.84 5.43 17.33
N PHE A 89 3.31 4.20 17.15
CA PHE A 89 4.46 3.93 16.30
C PHE A 89 4.23 4.33 14.84
N LEU A 90 3.09 3.98 14.25
CA LEU A 90 2.83 4.26 12.83
C LEU A 90 2.54 5.74 12.57
N ILE A 91 1.93 6.45 13.53
CA ILE A 91 1.63 7.88 13.40
C ILE A 91 2.81 8.80 13.76
N GLY A 92 3.94 8.22 14.18
CA GLY A 92 5.17 8.95 14.50
C GLY A 92 5.27 9.45 15.92
N GLU A 93 4.50 8.92 16.84
CA GLU A 93 4.72 9.01 18.29
C GLU A 93 5.77 7.96 18.72
N ASN A 94 6.94 8.03 18.09
CA ASN A 94 8.11 7.21 18.40
C ASN A 94 9.36 8.10 18.43
N ASP A 95 10.47 7.62 19.00
CA ASP A 95 11.70 8.41 19.21
C ASP A 95 12.30 9.03 17.93
N ARG A 96 11.89 8.54 16.76
CA ARG A 96 12.41 8.96 15.45
C ARG A 96 11.40 9.75 14.65
N ASN A 97 10.22 10.03 15.20
CA ASN A 97 9.08 10.63 14.54
C ASN A 97 8.76 10.00 13.17
N TRP A 98 9.07 8.71 13.00
CA TRP A 98 8.85 8.03 11.73
C TRP A 98 7.36 7.77 11.54
N LYS A 99 6.81 8.16 10.38
CA LYS A 99 5.40 7.96 10.04
C LYS A 99 5.25 7.00 8.87
N ALA A 100 4.28 6.10 8.97
CA ALA A 100 3.87 5.29 7.82
C ALA A 100 3.18 6.18 6.77
N ASP A 101 3.34 5.83 5.49
CA ASP A 101 2.67 6.47 4.37
C ASP A 101 1.72 5.50 3.67
N PHE A 102 1.03 5.98 2.63
CA PHE A 102 0.13 5.15 1.83
C PHE A 102 0.84 3.92 1.24
N ASP A 103 2.09 4.07 0.79
CA ASP A 103 2.86 2.96 0.23
C ASP A 103 3.15 1.89 1.29
N PHE A 104 3.39 2.29 2.54
CA PHE A 104 3.56 1.36 3.66
C PHE A 104 2.27 0.62 3.99
N VAL A 105 1.13 1.32 4.09
CA VAL A 105 -0.15 0.70 4.47
C VAL A 105 -0.69 -0.21 3.36
N THR A 106 -0.44 0.11 2.09
CA THR A 106 -0.88 -0.71 0.94
C THR A 106 0.06 -1.85 0.57
N ARG A 107 1.18 -2.03 1.29
CA ARG A 107 2.01 -3.22 1.13
C ARG A 107 1.33 -4.40 1.80
N THR A 108 1.06 -5.49 1.08
CA THR A 108 0.29 -6.61 1.63
C THR A 108 0.90 -7.23 2.89
N ASP A 109 2.23 -7.36 2.94
CA ASP A 109 2.92 -7.87 4.12
C ASP A 109 2.67 -7.00 5.37
N LYS A 110 2.62 -5.68 5.18
CA LYS A 110 2.41 -4.71 6.27
C LYS A 110 0.95 -4.55 6.61
N ALA A 111 0.09 -4.51 5.60
CA ALA A 111 -1.36 -4.47 5.72
C ALA A 111 -1.86 -5.60 6.63
N MET A 112 -1.40 -6.84 6.39
CA MET A 112 -1.73 -7.99 7.24
C MET A 112 -1.16 -7.85 8.65
N GLN A 113 0.10 -7.44 8.80
CA GLN A 113 0.70 -7.21 10.13
C GLN A 113 -0.06 -6.16 10.95
N ILE A 114 -0.55 -5.11 10.31
CA ILE A 114 -1.38 -4.08 10.95
C ILE A 114 -2.72 -4.70 11.37
N LEU A 115 -3.35 -5.47 10.49
CA LEU A 115 -4.61 -6.15 10.78
C LEU A 115 -4.48 -7.13 11.96
N GLU A 116 -3.38 -7.89 12.01
CA GLU A 116 -3.02 -8.82 13.09
C GLU A 116 -2.64 -8.13 14.40
N GLY A 117 -2.56 -6.79 14.42
CA GLY A 117 -2.28 -6.02 15.63
C GLY A 117 -0.79 -5.93 16.00
N LYS A 118 0.13 -6.24 15.08
CA LYS A 118 1.58 -6.14 15.34
C LYS A 118 2.02 -4.76 15.82
N TYR A 119 1.34 -3.73 15.32
CA TYR A 119 1.61 -2.32 15.60
C TYR A 119 0.62 -1.71 16.61
N GLU A 120 -0.27 -2.49 17.21
CA GLU A 120 -1.13 -1.99 18.28
C GLU A 120 -0.28 -1.50 19.45
N ASN A 121 -0.73 -0.42 20.09
CA ASN A 121 -0.04 0.17 21.22
C ASN A 121 0.03 -0.86 22.34
N ARG A 122 1.25 -1.32 22.61
CA ARG A 122 1.49 -2.18 23.76
C ARG A 122 1.29 -1.32 24.98
N GLN A 123 0.33 -1.70 25.83
CA GLN A 123 0.31 -1.14 27.18
C GLN A 123 1.68 -1.41 27.78
N LYS A 124 2.35 -0.36 28.26
CA LYS A 124 3.52 -0.54 29.11
C LYS A 124 3.08 -1.52 30.18
N SER A 125 3.68 -2.70 30.21
CA SER A 125 3.51 -3.60 31.35
C SER A 125 3.94 -2.77 32.54
N ASN A 126 2.98 -2.34 33.36
CA ASN A 126 3.24 -1.75 34.65
C ASN A 126 3.90 -2.86 35.45
N ASN A 127 5.21 -3.01 35.29
CA ASN A 127 5.99 -3.93 36.07
C ASN A 127 5.94 -3.34 37.46
N ILE A 128 5.04 -3.88 38.28
CA ILE A 128 4.84 -3.47 39.67
C ILE A 128 6.18 -3.41 40.42
N PHE A 129 7.11 -4.30 40.10
CA PHE A 129 8.49 -4.27 40.63
C PHE A 129 9.29 -3.02 40.24
N TYR A 130 9.09 -2.47 39.05
CA TYR A 130 9.72 -1.23 38.61
C TYR A 130 9.12 -0.01 39.32
N GLU A 131 7.78 0.03 39.46
CA GLU A 131 7.09 1.09 40.19
C GLU A 131 7.45 1.09 41.68
N ILE A 132 7.41 -0.08 42.33
CA ILE A 132 7.85 -0.25 43.73
C ILE A 132 9.33 0.14 43.87
N GLY A 133 10.18 -0.29 42.93
CA GLY A 133 11.60 0.08 42.97
C GLY A 133 11.84 1.58 42.77
N LYS A 134 10.95 2.30 42.11
CA LYS A 134 11.00 3.77 41.99
C LYS A 134 10.48 4.46 43.24
N GLU A 135 9.39 3.96 43.85
CA GLU A 135 8.87 4.45 45.14
C GLU A 135 9.87 4.27 46.29
N GLU A 136 10.55 3.12 46.31
CA GLU A 136 11.56 2.77 47.33
C GLU A 136 12.95 3.38 47.03
N GLY A 137 13.09 4.16 45.95
CA GLY A 137 14.35 4.83 45.58
C GLY A 137 15.48 3.86 45.17
N ILE A 138 15.15 2.63 44.78
CA ILE A 138 16.09 1.60 44.32
C ILE A 138 16.59 1.93 42.91
N PHE A 139 15.74 2.53 42.08
CA PHE A 139 16.09 2.97 40.72
C PHE A 139 15.97 4.50 40.63
N ASN A 140 17.06 5.17 40.25
CA ASN A 140 17.05 6.59 39.86
C ASN A 140 17.22 6.70 38.34
N ASP A 141 16.50 7.66 37.75
CA ASP A 141 16.46 7.91 36.30
C ASP A 141 17.85 8.20 35.69
#